data_AF-A0A8C5JB41-F1
#
_entry.id   AF-A0A8C5JB41-F1
#
_cell.length_a   1.000
_cell.length_b   1.000
_cell.length_c   1.000
_cell.angle_alpha   90.00
_cell.angle_beta   90.00
_cell.angle_gamma   90.00
#
_symmetry.space_group_name_H-M   'P 1'
#
loop_
_entity.id
_entity.type
_entity.pdbx_description
1 polymer ?
#
loop_
_entity_poly.entity_id
_entity_poly.type
_entity_poly.pdbx_seq_one_letter_code
_entity_poly.pdbx_strand_id
1 'polypeptide(L)'
;WALINKPLVHATESAIIEWSQQIQRVLRKESSEPLLQGTNPTPKVELQFWRSRCADLEGIHRQLTSRRVSNMLEVLERVQSIYVPAFQSMLGDVEAALREAQDIDLHLTALQQPLERLEAAEFSKVKPLLVPLLHVVCWIWASCQHYSAPLRLVVLLQEICNLLIQQAVVYLSPEDLLKGEVEESLGKVQTVSDILSAFKGVLEERRANLQVYYEPGQQVRSWDFPSRLVFARLDSFLQRLHMVKGLLSTALDLAQLEKIEFGGMRGKALGQQVLAMHEEFQECYQVFSERAYDCLDLANVEFEQDALEFQQKVQDIDRRLGTVFGQAFSDAPGMEHIFKLLAMFRNLLERPGVAAVAADKVPVLFSMFSSALDQARLTYSRHTQAGLQLGGCLSGGKWILQETAFRLI
;
A
#
# COMPACT_ATOMS: atom_id res chain seq x y z
N TRP A 1 -28.10 14.06 68.37
CA TRP A 1 -27.83 15.42 67.85
C TRP A 1 -26.58 16.08 68.43
N ALA A 2 -25.65 15.31 69.02
CA ALA A 2 -24.38 15.83 69.53
C ALA A 2 -23.43 16.16 68.36
N LEU A 3 -23.01 17.43 68.29
CA LEU A 3 -21.83 17.98 67.59
C LEU A 3 -21.43 17.32 66.27
N ILE A 4 -22.27 17.46 65.25
CA ILE A 4 -21.82 17.30 63.86
C ILE A 4 -20.96 18.53 63.52
N ASN A 5 -19.66 18.30 63.29
CA ASN A 5 -18.70 19.34 62.94
C ASN A 5 -19.00 19.87 61.51
N LYS A 6 -19.76 20.97 61.41
CA LYS A 6 -20.16 21.59 60.13
C LYS A 6 -18.97 21.88 59.18
N PRO A 7 -17.83 22.42 59.66
CA PRO A 7 -16.63 22.55 58.83
C PRO A 7 -16.16 21.24 58.19
N LEU A 8 -16.20 20.12 58.94
CA LEU A 8 -15.81 18.81 58.43
C LEU A 8 -16.79 18.32 57.33
N VAL A 9 -18.09 18.54 57.51
CA VAL A 9 -19.11 18.19 56.51
C VAL A 9 -18.86 18.96 55.22
N HIS A 10 -18.71 20.30 55.28
CA HIS A 10 -18.46 21.11 54.09
C HIS A 10 -17.14 20.76 53.38
N ALA A 11 -16.08 20.47 54.14
CA ALA A 11 -14.82 20.02 53.55
C ALA A 11 -14.98 18.67 52.83
N THR A 12 -15.79 17.77 53.38
CA THR A 12 -16.08 16.46 52.78
C THR A 12 -16.92 16.61 51.51
N GLU A 13 -17.95 17.45 51.52
CA GLU A 13 -18.78 17.76 50.36
C GLU A 13 -17.95 18.40 49.23
N SER A 14 -17.07 19.34 49.56
CA SER A 14 -16.18 19.98 48.60
C SER A 14 -15.22 18.98 47.96
N ALA A 15 -14.65 18.07 48.76
CA ALA A 15 -13.77 17.02 48.24
C ALA A 15 -14.50 16.09 47.25
N ILE A 16 -15.77 15.72 47.53
CA ILE A 16 -16.57 14.90 46.61
C ILE A 16 -16.81 15.63 45.28
N ILE A 17 -17.09 16.94 45.32
CA ILE A 17 -17.25 17.74 44.10
C ILE A 17 -15.95 17.75 43.29
N GLU A 18 -14.81 18.00 43.92
CA GLU A 18 -13.51 18.02 43.24
C GLU A 18 -13.15 16.64 42.66
N TRP A 19 -13.37 15.56 43.41
CA TRP A 19 -13.15 14.19 42.95
C TRP A 19 -14.04 13.85 41.76
N SER A 20 -15.32 14.23 41.80
CA SER A 20 -16.24 14.00 40.68
C SER A 20 -15.73 14.65 39.39
N GLN A 21 -15.22 15.88 39.46
CA GLN A 21 -14.68 16.58 38.29
C GLN A 21 -13.37 15.95 37.77
N GLN A 22 -12.51 15.45 38.66
CA GLN A 22 -11.27 14.77 38.28
C GLN A 22 -11.54 13.41 37.65
N ILE A 23 -12.42 12.62 38.26
CA ILE A 23 -12.79 11.29 37.79
C ILE A 23 -13.51 11.37 36.45
N GLN A 24 -14.44 12.32 36.28
CA GLN A 24 -15.10 12.55 35.00
C GLN A 24 -14.11 12.91 33.89
N ARG A 25 -13.03 13.65 34.20
CA ARG A 25 -11.96 13.92 33.22
C ARG A 25 -11.21 12.65 32.82
N VAL A 26 -10.92 11.76 33.76
CA VAL A 26 -10.27 10.46 33.48
C VAL A 26 -11.19 9.57 32.63
N LEU A 27 -12.47 9.48 32.99
CA LEU A 27 -13.45 8.65 32.30
C LEU A 27 -13.68 9.10 30.85
N ARG A 28 -13.60 10.40 30.57
CA ARG A 28 -13.79 11.00 29.23
C ARG A 28 -12.63 10.79 28.27
N LYS A 29 -11.45 10.37 28.73
CA LYS A 29 -10.32 10.11 27.83
C LYS A 29 -10.67 9.00 26.87
N GLU A 30 -10.38 9.20 25.58
CA GLU A 30 -10.60 8.21 24.52
C GLU A 30 -9.27 7.80 23.86
N SER A 31 -9.18 6.56 23.39
CA SER A 31 -7.98 6.08 22.70
C SER A 31 -7.84 6.63 21.28
N SER A 32 -8.92 7.18 20.72
CA SER A 32 -8.97 7.80 19.39
C SER A 32 -8.27 9.17 19.33
N GLU A 33 -8.03 9.82 20.48
CA GLU A 33 -7.50 11.19 20.54
C GLU A 33 -6.21 11.42 19.72
N PRO A 34 -5.19 10.54 19.79
CA PRO A 34 -3.95 10.74 19.01
C PRO A 34 -4.19 10.62 17.49
N LEU A 35 -5.08 9.71 17.06
CA LEU A 35 -5.48 9.62 15.65
C LEU A 35 -6.19 10.89 15.18
N LEU A 36 -7.11 11.44 16.00
CA LEU A 36 -7.83 12.67 15.70
C LEU A 36 -6.90 13.90 15.64
N GLN A 37 -5.78 13.87 16.36
CA GLN A 37 -4.74 14.88 16.31
C GLN A 37 -3.78 14.72 15.13
N GLY A 38 -3.92 13.66 14.33
CA GLY A 38 -3.11 13.41 13.14
C GLY A 38 -1.69 12.89 13.44
N THR A 39 -1.43 12.37 14.65
CA THR A 39 -0.08 11.91 15.05
C THR A 39 0.31 10.55 14.46
N ASN A 40 -0.58 9.92 13.67
CA ASN A 40 -0.40 8.60 13.05
C ASN A 40 0.16 7.52 14.02
N PRO A 41 -0.51 7.29 15.16
CA PRO A 41 -0.04 6.31 16.16
C PRO A 41 0.01 4.88 15.61
N THR A 42 0.86 4.06 16.24
CA THR A 42 0.97 2.60 16.01
C THR A 42 0.17 1.83 17.06
N PRO A 43 -0.14 0.52 16.85
CA PRO A 43 -1.03 -0.27 17.72
C PRO A 43 -0.60 -0.35 19.19
N LYS A 44 0.68 -0.11 19.46
CA LYS A 44 1.21 -0.01 20.82
C LYS A 44 0.53 1.09 21.64
N VAL A 45 0.05 2.15 21.01
CA VAL A 45 -0.63 3.26 21.67
C VAL A 45 -1.99 2.82 22.19
N GLU A 46 -2.80 2.13 21.39
CA GLU A 46 -4.06 1.51 21.85
C GLU A 46 -3.81 0.54 23.03
N LEU A 47 -2.82 -0.36 22.90
CA LEU A 47 -2.46 -1.32 23.97
C LEU A 47 -2.04 -0.61 25.26
N GLN A 48 -1.18 0.41 25.15
CA GLN A 48 -0.70 1.19 26.30
C GLN A 48 -1.82 2.03 26.92
N PHE A 49 -2.74 2.56 26.11
CA PHE A 49 -3.89 3.32 26.59
C PHE A 49 -4.75 2.48 27.52
N TRP A 50 -5.15 1.28 27.08
CA TRP A 50 -6.03 0.41 27.88
C TRP A 50 -5.33 -0.11 29.14
N ARG A 51 -4.04 -0.47 29.04
CA ARG A 51 -3.22 -0.84 30.19
C ARG A 51 -3.12 0.29 31.23
N SER A 52 -2.86 1.51 30.76
CA SER A 52 -2.76 2.69 31.64
C SER A 52 -4.10 3.05 32.25
N ARG A 53 -5.19 2.99 31.46
CA ARG A 53 -6.56 3.23 31.93
C ARG A 53 -6.96 2.24 33.01
N CYS A 54 -6.60 0.96 32.84
CA CYS A 54 -6.80 -0.07 33.85
C CYS A 54 -6.08 0.30 35.16
N ALA A 55 -4.77 0.56 35.11
CA ALA A 55 -3.98 0.91 36.29
C ALA A 55 -4.47 2.19 36.99
N ASP A 56 -4.84 3.22 36.23
CA ASP A 56 -5.39 4.47 36.75
C ASP A 56 -6.72 4.23 37.48
N LEU A 57 -7.65 3.50 36.86
CA LEU A 57 -8.96 3.20 37.46
C LEU A 57 -8.85 2.28 38.67
N GLU A 58 -7.91 1.33 38.69
CA GLU A 58 -7.62 0.52 39.89
C GLU A 58 -7.07 1.39 41.03
N GLY A 59 -6.22 2.36 40.71
CA GLY A 59 -5.74 3.37 41.66
C GLY A 59 -6.89 4.19 42.26
N ILE A 60 -7.75 4.74 41.39
CA ILE A 60 -8.91 5.54 41.79
C ILE A 60 -9.89 4.71 42.63
N HIS A 61 -10.24 3.51 42.17
CA HIS A 61 -11.15 2.60 42.89
C HIS A 61 -10.62 2.27 44.29
N ARG A 62 -9.33 1.95 44.44
CA ARG A 62 -8.70 1.71 45.76
C ARG A 62 -8.74 2.94 46.66
N GLN A 63 -8.61 4.15 46.10
CA GLN A 63 -8.72 5.39 46.89
C GLN A 63 -10.16 5.62 47.37
N LEU A 64 -11.15 5.47 46.49
CA LEU A 64 -12.57 5.68 46.79
C LEU A 64 -13.13 4.64 47.77
N THR A 65 -12.62 3.42 47.74
CA THR A 65 -13.00 2.33 48.66
C THR A 65 -12.16 2.28 49.93
N SER A 66 -11.24 3.22 50.12
CA SER A 66 -10.39 3.25 51.32
C SER A 66 -11.21 3.51 52.58
N ARG A 67 -10.75 2.97 53.71
CA ARG A 67 -11.40 3.16 55.02
C ARG A 67 -11.60 4.64 55.38
N ARG A 68 -10.70 5.52 54.93
CA ARG A 68 -10.81 6.97 55.15
C ARG A 68 -12.03 7.54 54.42
N VAL A 69 -12.23 7.18 53.16
CA VAL A 69 -13.37 7.66 52.35
C VAL A 69 -14.68 7.03 52.82
N SER A 70 -14.66 5.77 53.26
CA SER A 70 -15.80 5.13 53.89
C SER A 70 -16.26 5.86 55.17
N ASN A 71 -15.33 6.23 56.06
CA ASN A 71 -15.66 7.03 57.24
C ASN A 71 -16.22 8.41 56.87
N MET A 72 -15.70 9.05 55.80
CA MET A 72 -16.22 10.32 55.27
C MET A 72 -17.67 10.16 54.79
N LEU A 73 -17.98 9.06 54.11
CA LEU A 73 -19.32 8.75 53.63
C LEU A 73 -20.30 8.51 54.78
N GLU A 74 -19.92 7.77 55.83
CA GLU A 74 -20.76 7.57 57.02
C GLU A 74 -21.14 8.89 57.71
N VAL A 75 -20.23 9.87 57.74
CA VAL A 75 -20.51 11.21 58.26
C VAL A 75 -21.55 11.91 57.40
N LEU A 76 -21.43 11.83 56.08
CA LEU A 76 -22.38 12.43 55.13
C LEU A 76 -23.76 11.76 55.16
N GLU A 77 -23.84 10.45 55.36
CA GLU A 77 -25.10 9.72 55.50
C GLU A 77 -25.85 10.13 56.77
N ARG A 78 -25.14 10.31 57.90
CA ARG A 78 -25.74 10.77 59.16
C ARG A 78 -26.33 12.17 59.08
N VAL A 79 -25.76 13.04 58.23
CA VAL A 79 -26.31 14.39 57.96
C VAL A 79 -27.30 14.40 56.80
N GLN A 80 -27.58 13.25 56.19
CA GLN A 80 -28.44 13.14 55.00
C GLN A 80 -28.01 14.09 53.87
N SER A 81 -26.70 14.18 53.62
CA SER A 81 -26.16 15.07 52.58
C SER A 81 -26.62 14.63 51.18
N ILE A 82 -26.99 15.61 50.35
CA ILE A 82 -27.38 15.40 48.95
C ILE A 82 -26.24 14.86 48.07
N TYR A 83 -25.00 14.88 48.54
CA TYR A 83 -23.83 14.42 47.80
C TYR A 83 -23.56 12.92 47.94
N VAL A 84 -24.23 12.22 48.88
CA VAL A 84 -24.08 10.76 49.04
C VAL A 84 -24.50 9.99 47.77
N PRO A 85 -25.68 10.25 47.16
CA PRO A 85 -26.07 9.58 45.92
C PRO A 85 -25.13 9.92 44.75
N ALA A 86 -24.63 11.15 44.68
CA ALA A 86 -23.68 11.58 43.64
C ALA A 86 -22.35 10.82 43.76
N PHE A 87 -21.85 10.63 44.98
CA PHE A 87 -20.66 9.83 45.24
C PHE A 87 -20.87 8.34 44.87
N GLN A 88 -22.01 7.75 45.26
CA GLN A 88 -22.34 6.37 44.92
C GLN A 88 -22.44 6.15 43.40
N SER A 89 -23.07 7.09 42.68
CA SER A 89 -23.12 7.07 41.22
C SER A 89 -21.71 7.13 40.61
N MET A 90 -20.87 8.06 41.08
CA MET A 90 -19.49 8.20 40.63
C MET A 90 -18.66 6.93 40.88
N LEU A 91 -18.82 6.29 42.04
CA LEU A 91 -18.15 5.02 42.35
C LEU A 91 -18.63 3.91 41.39
N GLY A 92 -19.94 3.83 41.12
CA GLY A 92 -20.50 2.89 40.16
C GLY A 92 -19.96 3.09 38.74
N ASP A 93 -19.81 4.34 38.30
CA ASP A 93 -19.19 4.67 37.01
C ASP A 93 -17.72 4.20 36.94
N VAL A 94 -16.96 4.40 38.02
CA VAL A 94 -15.57 3.94 38.12
C VAL A 94 -15.48 2.41 38.11
N GLU A 95 -16.33 1.72 38.87
CA GLU A 95 -16.38 0.25 38.89
C GLU A 95 -16.77 -0.34 37.53
N ALA A 96 -17.69 0.30 36.81
CA ALA A 96 -18.06 -0.10 35.46
C ALA A 96 -16.91 0.10 34.47
N ALA A 97 -16.30 1.29 34.46
CA ALA A 97 -15.16 1.60 33.60
C ALA A 97 -13.93 0.75 33.92
N LEU A 98 -13.73 0.38 35.19
CA LEU A 98 -12.64 -0.49 35.60
C LEU A 98 -12.84 -1.91 35.07
N ARG A 99 -14.04 -2.48 35.22
CA ARG A 99 -14.38 -3.80 34.66
C ARG A 99 -14.20 -3.83 33.14
N GLU A 100 -14.62 -2.76 32.48
CA GLU A 100 -14.43 -2.57 31.04
C GLU A 100 -12.93 -2.56 30.67
N ALA A 101 -12.13 -1.73 31.34
CA ALA A 101 -10.70 -1.60 31.05
C ALA A 101 -9.92 -2.88 31.33
N GLN A 102 -10.24 -3.61 32.41
CA GLN A 102 -9.63 -4.90 32.75
C GLN A 102 -9.93 -5.96 31.69
N ASP A 103 -11.19 -6.07 31.25
CA ASP A 103 -11.57 -7.03 30.21
C ASP A 103 -10.85 -6.72 28.90
N ILE A 104 -10.78 -5.45 28.50
CA ILE A 104 -10.10 -5.04 27.28
C ILE A 104 -8.59 -5.26 27.35
N ASP A 105 -7.91 -4.83 28.41
CA ASP A 105 -6.45 -4.99 28.57
C ASP A 105 -6.02 -6.46 28.55
N LEU A 106 -6.79 -7.33 29.22
CA LEU A 106 -6.57 -8.77 29.21
C LEU A 106 -6.59 -9.34 27.78
N HIS A 107 -7.60 -8.95 26.99
CA HIS A 107 -7.76 -9.44 25.62
C HIS A 107 -6.75 -8.83 24.65
N LEU A 108 -6.48 -7.52 24.74
CA LEU A 108 -5.51 -6.83 23.88
C LEU A 108 -4.08 -7.33 24.11
N THR A 109 -3.77 -7.88 25.29
CA THR A 109 -2.46 -8.51 25.55
C THR A 109 -2.15 -9.64 24.55
N ALA A 110 -3.17 -10.32 24.00
CA ALA A 110 -2.98 -11.33 22.96
C ALA A 110 -2.40 -10.77 21.65
N LEU A 111 -2.57 -9.47 21.36
CA LEU A 111 -1.99 -8.81 20.19
C LEU A 111 -0.51 -8.44 20.36
N GLN A 112 0.01 -8.40 21.59
CA GLN A 112 1.36 -7.92 21.85
C GLN A 112 2.40 -8.73 21.08
N GLN A 113 2.36 -10.06 21.18
CA GLN A 113 3.33 -10.92 20.50
C GLN A 113 3.21 -10.87 18.96
N PRO A 114 2.02 -10.96 18.34
CA PRO A 114 1.86 -10.75 16.90
C PRO A 114 2.43 -9.41 16.41
N LEU A 115 2.20 -8.31 17.14
CA LEU A 115 2.70 -6.98 16.79
C LEU A 115 4.22 -6.90 16.92
N GLU A 116 4.81 -7.43 18.00
CA GLU A 116 6.26 -7.50 18.16
C GLU A 116 6.93 -8.32 17.05
N ARG A 117 6.32 -9.43 16.62
CA ARG A 117 6.81 -10.21 15.48
C ARG A 117 6.72 -9.45 14.16
N LEU A 118 5.65 -8.68 13.95
CA LEU A 118 5.47 -7.85 12.77
C LEU A 118 6.54 -6.74 12.71
N GLU A 119 6.76 -6.06 13.84
CA GLU A 119 7.75 -4.99 13.97
C GLU A 119 9.18 -5.47 13.79
N ALA A 120 9.52 -6.64 14.33
CA ALA A 120 10.85 -7.23 14.25
C ALA A 120 11.16 -7.86 12.89
N ALA A 121 10.14 -8.11 12.05
CA ALA A 121 10.33 -8.72 10.74
C ALA A 121 10.87 -7.70 9.73
N GLU A 122 11.76 -8.16 8.85
CA GLU A 122 12.05 -7.43 7.61
C GLU A 122 10.74 -7.26 6.82
N PHE A 123 10.55 -6.08 6.24
CA PHE A 123 9.29 -5.75 5.58
C PHE A 123 8.93 -6.75 4.47
N SER A 124 9.90 -7.22 3.68
CA SER A 124 9.70 -8.25 2.64
C SER A 124 9.13 -9.58 3.17
N LYS A 125 9.24 -9.84 4.48
CA LYS A 125 8.76 -11.05 5.17
C LYS A 125 7.48 -10.81 5.97
N VAL A 126 6.88 -9.62 5.91
CA VAL A 126 5.66 -9.27 6.67
C VAL A 126 4.42 -10.00 6.17
N LYS A 127 4.30 -10.26 4.87
CA LYS A 127 3.10 -10.88 4.24
C LYS A 127 2.52 -12.10 4.99
N PRO A 128 3.30 -13.14 5.34
CA PRO A 128 2.79 -14.30 6.07
C PRO A 128 2.31 -14.00 7.50
N LEU A 129 2.72 -12.87 8.10
CA LEU A 129 2.36 -12.49 9.47
C LEU A 129 0.99 -11.78 9.55
N LEU A 130 0.47 -11.30 8.42
CA LEU A 130 -0.80 -10.57 8.35
C LEU A 130 -2.00 -11.44 8.75
N VAL A 131 -2.02 -12.70 8.32
CA VAL A 131 -3.12 -13.63 8.60
C VAL A 131 -3.20 -13.98 10.09
N PRO A 132 -2.10 -14.38 10.77
CA PRO A 132 -2.09 -14.55 12.22
C PRO A 132 -2.47 -13.28 12.99
N LEU A 133 -1.98 -12.12 12.58
CA LEU A 133 -2.30 -10.84 13.24
C LEU A 133 -3.81 -10.58 13.21
N LEU A 134 -4.42 -10.60 12.02
CA LEU A 134 -5.85 -10.34 11.86
C LEU A 134 -6.72 -11.44 12.48
N HIS A 135 -6.23 -12.66 12.59
CA HIS A 135 -6.90 -13.72 13.34
C HIS A 135 -7.07 -13.34 14.82
N VAL A 136 -6.01 -12.80 15.44
CA VAL A 136 -6.09 -12.35 16.85
C VAL A 136 -7.03 -11.15 16.98
N VAL A 137 -7.03 -10.21 16.02
CA VAL A 137 -8.00 -9.09 16.01
C VAL A 137 -9.44 -9.60 15.97
N CYS A 138 -9.75 -10.55 15.09
CA CYS A 138 -11.08 -11.17 15.00
C CYS A 138 -11.44 -11.95 16.27
N TRP A 139 -10.48 -12.65 16.87
CA TRP A 139 -10.69 -13.36 18.13
C TRP A 139 -11.06 -12.38 19.25
N ILE A 140 -10.33 -11.28 19.42
CA ILE A 140 -10.64 -10.21 20.40
C ILE A 140 -12.04 -9.64 20.14
N TRP A 141 -12.37 -9.37 18.88
CA TRP A 141 -13.71 -8.89 18.51
C TRP A 141 -14.81 -9.87 18.90
N ALA A 142 -14.58 -11.18 18.77
CA ALA A 142 -15.56 -12.19 19.11
C ALA A 142 -15.67 -12.41 20.63
N SER A 143 -14.56 -12.37 21.36
CA SER A 143 -14.47 -12.76 22.77
C SER A 143 -14.69 -11.61 23.76
N CYS A 144 -14.22 -10.39 23.46
CA CYS A 144 -14.27 -9.26 24.40
C CYS A 144 -15.50 -8.38 24.15
N GLN A 145 -16.55 -8.55 24.96
CA GLN A 145 -17.79 -7.79 24.78
C GLN A 145 -17.58 -6.27 24.85
N HIS A 146 -16.70 -5.83 25.75
CA HIS A 146 -16.37 -4.42 25.91
C HIS A 146 -15.58 -3.86 24.72
N TYR A 147 -14.75 -4.65 24.04
CA TYR A 147 -13.98 -4.17 22.89
C TYR A 147 -14.76 -4.20 21.57
N SER A 148 -15.83 -5.01 21.46
CA SER A 148 -16.60 -5.16 20.22
C SER A 148 -17.49 -3.94 19.87
N ALA A 149 -16.92 -2.75 19.93
CA ALA A 149 -17.49 -1.51 19.47
C ALA A 149 -16.81 -1.12 18.13
N PRO A 150 -17.59 -0.83 17.06
CA PRO A 150 -17.04 -0.52 15.74
C PRO A 150 -15.93 0.53 15.73
N LEU A 151 -16.09 1.62 16.49
CA LEU A 151 -15.12 2.72 16.51
C LEU A 151 -13.78 2.33 17.15
N ARG A 152 -13.77 1.48 18.18
CA ARG A 152 -12.53 0.99 18.82
C ARG A 152 -11.75 0.11 17.86
N LEU A 153 -12.45 -0.77 17.16
CA LEU A 153 -11.83 -1.60 16.14
C LEU A 153 -11.28 -0.76 14.98
N VAL A 154 -11.98 0.29 14.55
CA VAL A 154 -11.46 1.23 13.54
C VAL A 154 -10.14 1.87 14.00
N VAL A 155 -10.06 2.34 15.25
CA VAL A 155 -8.83 2.90 15.83
C VAL A 155 -7.68 1.90 15.71
N LEU A 156 -7.84 0.68 16.23
CA LEU A 156 -6.79 -0.34 16.16
C LEU A 156 -6.37 -0.68 14.72
N LEU A 157 -7.33 -0.82 13.80
CA LEU A 157 -7.03 -1.14 12.41
C LEU A 157 -6.32 0.02 11.69
N GLN A 158 -6.67 1.27 11.98
CA GLN A 158 -5.95 2.45 11.50
C GLN A 158 -4.51 2.47 12.05
N GLU A 159 -4.32 2.16 13.33
CA GLU A 159 -3.00 2.08 13.93
C GLU A 159 -2.15 0.97 13.28
N ILE A 160 -2.74 -0.19 12.96
CA ILE A 160 -2.05 -1.26 12.22
C ILE A 160 -1.64 -0.77 10.82
N CYS A 161 -2.52 -0.05 10.13
CA CYS A 161 -2.17 0.58 8.85
C CYS A 161 -0.98 1.54 9.00
N ASN A 162 -0.97 2.34 10.06
CA ASN A 162 0.12 3.29 10.32
C ASN A 162 1.45 2.59 10.56
N LEU A 163 1.45 1.50 11.33
CA LEU A 163 2.63 0.69 11.55
C LEU A 163 3.16 0.09 10.23
N LEU A 164 2.29 -0.47 9.40
CA LEU A 164 2.68 -1.01 8.09
C LEU A 164 3.27 0.07 7.17
N ILE A 165 2.66 1.27 7.13
CA ILE A 165 3.19 2.40 6.36
C ILE A 165 4.55 2.84 6.90
N GLN A 166 4.72 2.93 8.22
CA GLN A 166 5.99 3.29 8.84
C GLN A 166 7.10 2.31 8.45
N GLN A 167 6.86 1.00 8.56
CA GLN A 167 7.85 -0.01 8.16
C GLN A 167 8.11 0.01 6.64
N ALA A 168 7.08 0.27 5.82
CA ALA A 168 7.22 0.39 4.39
C ALA A 168 8.11 1.56 3.98
N VAL A 169 7.94 2.74 4.60
CA VAL A 169 8.78 3.91 4.37
C VAL A 169 10.23 3.62 4.72
N VAL A 170 10.49 2.97 5.86
CA VAL A 170 11.85 2.56 6.26
C VAL A 170 12.46 1.59 5.24
N TYR A 171 11.68 0.62 4.75
CA TYR A 171 12.15 -0.35 3.76
C TYR A 171 12.45 0.27 2.39
N LEU A 172 11.67 1.28 1.99
CA LEU A 172 11.83 1.96 0.71
C LEU A 172 13.02 2.92 0.69
N SER A 173 13.41 3.49 1.84
CA SER A 173 14.44 4.53 1.95
C SER A 173 14.17 5.70 1.00
N PRO A 174 13.34 6.70 1.38
CA PRO A 174 12.93 7.75 0.45
C PRO A 174 14.09 8.54 -0.16
N GLU A 175 15.18 8.69 0.59
CA GLU A 175 16.39 9.41 0.15
C GLU A 175 17.07 8.73 -1.05
N ASP A 176 17.02 7.39 -1.09
CA ASP A 176 17.66 6.57 -2.12
C ASP A 176 16.66 6.13 -3.20
N LEU A 177 15.36 6.21 -2.94
CA LEU A 177 14.35 5.54 -3.76
C LEU A 177 14.38 5.95 -5.24
N LEU A 178 14.57 7.26 -5.50
CA LEU A 178 14.67 7.82 -6.86
C LEU A 178 16.12 7.99 -7.36
N LYS A 179 17.12 7.83 -6.48
CA LYS A 179 18.54 8.05 -6.79
C LYS A 179 19.34 6.76 -6.96
N GLY A 180 18.88 5.69 -6.33
CA GLY A 180 19.50 4.38 -6.34
C GLY A 180 19.26 3.61 -7.64
N GLU A 181 19.56 2.31 -7.60
CA GLU A 181 19.35 1.43 -8.74
C GLU A 181 17.85 1.25 -9.04
N VAL A 182 17.42 1.70 -10.22
CA VAL A 182 16.00 1.76 -10.60
C VAL A 182 15.31 0.40 -10.51
N GLU A 183 15.99 -0.68 -10.93
CA GLU A 183 15.46 -2.04 -10.88
C GLU A 183 15.22 -2.52 -9.43
N GLU A 184 16.17 -2.24 -8.53
CA GLU A 184 16.04 -2.57 -7.10
C GLU A 184 14.89 -1.76 -6.47
N SER A 185 14.85 -0.45 -6.72
CA SER A 185 13.79 0.45 -6.24
C SER A 185 12.41 0.01 -6.70
N LEU A 186 12.25 -0.38 -7.98
CA LEU A 186 11.01 -0.95 -8.50
C LEU A 186 10.60 -2.24 -7.78
N GLY A 187 11.55 -3.14 -7.56
CA GLY A 187 11.32 -4.38 -6.81
C GLY A 187 10.83 -4.10 -5.39
N LYS A 188 11.40 -3.11 -4.72
CA LYS A 188 10.95 -2.66 -3.38
C LYS A 188 9.53 -2.09 -3.41
N VAL A 189 9.24 -1.16 -4.31
CA VAL A 189 7.89 -0.55 -4.44
C VAL A 189 6.82 -1.58 -4.76
N GLN A 190 7.14 -2.55 -5.62
CA GLN A 190 6.23 -3.66 -5.93
C GLN A 190 5.97 -4.53 -4.70
N THR A 191 7.02 -4.91 -3.99
CA THR A 191 6.92 -5.69 -2.74
C THR A 191 6.05 -4.98 -1.71
N VAL A 192 6.23 -3.68 -1.51
CA VAL A 192 5.39 -2.88 -0.62
C VAL A 192 3.95 -2.86 -1.07
N SER A 193 3.70 -2.53 -2.34
CA SER A 193 2.34 -2.47 -2.89
C SER A 193 1.60 -3.80 -2.73
N ASP A 194 2.30 -4.93 -2.93
CA ASP A 194 1.73 -6.27 -2.80
C ASP A 194 1.39 -6.65 -1.35
N ILE A 195 2.24 -6.27 -0.39
CA ILE A 195 2.03 -6.55 1.04
C ILE A 195 0.86 -5.73 1.57
N LEU A 196 0.82 -4.43 1.27
CA LEU A 196 -0.25 -3.54 1.73
C LEU A 196 -1.60 -3.92 1.09
N SER A 197 -1.61 -4.29 -0.19
CA SER A 197 -2.81 -4.82 -0.86
C SER A 197 -3.24 -6.17 -0.27
N ALA A 198 -2.30 -7.05 0.08
CA ALA A 198 -2.60 -8.29 0.75
C ALA A 198 -3.23 -8.06 2.14
N PHE A 199 -2.74 -7.08 2.91
CA PHE A 199 -3.35 -6.72 4.19
C PHE A 199 -4.82 -6.31 4.03
N LYS A 200 -5.13 -5.45 3.05
CA LYS A 200 -6.51 -5.08 2.73
C LYS A 200 -7.36 -6.31 2.38
N GLY A 201 -6.83 -7.18 1.52
CA GLY A 201 -7.51 -8.41 1.09
C GLY A 201 -7.82 -9.34 2.27
N VAL A 202 -6.83 -9.61 3.13
CA VAL A 202 -7.01 -10.46 4.32
C VAL A 202 -8.00 -9.84 5.30
N LEU A 203 -7.98 -8.51 5.48
CA LEU A 203 -8.93 -7.83 6.37
C LEU A 203 -10.37 -7.99 5.88
N GLU A 204 -10.62 -7.77 4.59
CA GLU A 204 -11.97 -7.93 4.02
C GLU A 204 -12.42 -9.40 3.97
N GLU A 205 -11.50 -10.33 3.70
CA GLU A 205 -11.77 -11.77 3.81
C GLU A 205 -12.19 -12.13 5.24
N ARG A 206 -11.49 -11.62 6.26
CA ARG A 206 -11.80 -11.85 7.66
C ARG A 206 -13.12 -11.20 8.07
N ARG A 207 -13.39 -9.99 7.61
CA ARG A 207 -14.68 -9.29 7.79
C ARG A 207 -15.84 -10.13 7.26
N ALA A 208 -15.69 -10.73 6.08
CA ALA A 208 -16.72 -11.55 5.46
C ALA A 208 -16.93 -12.91 6.15
N ASN A 209 -15.93 -13.41 6.88
CA ASN A 209 -15.93 -14.74 7.49
C ASN A 209 -15.89 -14.70 9.03
N LEU A 210 -16.45 -13.66 9.65
CA LEU A 210 -16.47 -13.53 11.11
C LEU A 210 -17.19 -14.68 11.80
N GLN A 211 -18.13 -15.38 11.14
CA GLN A 211 -18.84 -16.51 11.74
C GLN A 211 -17.93 -17.63 12.27
N VAL A 212 -16.70 -17.75 11.74
CA VAL A 212 -15.72 -18.77 12.17
C VAL A 212 -15.30 -18.60 13.64
N TYR A 213 -15.45 -17.40 14.19
CA TYR A 213 -15.06 -17.08 15.57
C TYR A 213 -16.21 -17.21 16.58
N TYR A 214 -17.38 -17.68 16.16
CA TYR A 214 -18.57 -17.81 16.98
C TYR A 214 -19.05 -19.26 17.02
N GLU A 215 -19.70 -19.64 18.11
CA GLU A 215 -20.29 -20.96 18.24
C GLU A 215 -21.51 -21.13 17.31
N PRO A 216 -21.81 -22.36 16.85
CA PRO A 216 -22.98 -22.61 16.01
C PRO A 216 -24.28 -22.11 16.67
N GLY A 217 -25.02 -21.24 15.98
CA GLY A 217 -26.28 -20.66 16.47
C GLY A 217 -26.12 -19.38 17.30
N GLN A 218 -24.89 -18.96 17.61
CA GLN A 218 -24.64 -17.67 18.24
C GLN A 218 -24.82 -16.53 17.23
N GLN A 219 -25.39 -15.41 17.68
CA GLN A 219 -25.48 -14.21 16.85
C GLN A 219 -24.08 -13.61 16.62
N VAL A 220 -23.69 -13.52 15.34
CA VAL A 220 -22.41 -12.94 14.91
C VAL A 220 -22.51 -11.42 14.96
N ARG A 221 -21.57 -10.77 15.67
CA ARG A 221 -21.46 -9.31 15.68
C ARG A 221 -20.65 -8.89 14.46
N SER A 222 -21.27 -8.15 13.54
CA SER A 222 -20.61 -7.70 12.31
C SER A 222 -19.70 -6.50 12.57
N TRP A 223 -18.68 -6.34 11.72
CA TRP A 223 -17.90 -5.11 11.63
C TRP A 223 -18.67 -4.04 10.86
N ASP A 224 -19.55 -3.35 11.58
CA ASP A 224 -20.45 -2.35 11.01
C ASP A 224 -19.78 -0.96 10.90
N PHE A 225 -18.87 -0.84 9.93
CA PHE A 225 -18.25 0.43 9.55
C PHE A 225 -17.73 0.36 8.12
N PRO A 226 -17.76 1.47 7.36
CA PRO A 226 -17.26 1.49 6.00
C PRO A 226 -15.73 1.41 5.97
N SER A 227 -15.16 0.62 5.05
CA SER A 227 -13.72 0.36 4.95
C SER A 227 -12.88 1.63 4.79
N ARG A 228 -13.45 2.71 4.23
CA ARG A 228 -12.79 4.02 4.12
C ARG A 228 -12.32 4.58 5.47
N LEU A 229 -13.01 4.27 6.57
CA LEU A 229 -12.59 4.72 7.90
C LEU A 229 -11.27 4.08 8.31
N VAL A 230 -10.97 2.87 7.85
CA VAL A 230 -9.70 2.20 8.13
C VAL A 230 -8.64 2.56 7.10
N PHE A 231 -9.00 2.50 5.81
CA PHE A 231 -8.01 2.51 4.74
C PHE A 231 -7.69 3.87 4.13
N ALA A 232 -8.36 4.97 4.49
CA ALA A 232 -8.15 6.27 3.82
C ALA A 232 -6.66 6.65 3.65
N ARG A 233 -5.88 6.62 4.73
CA ARG A 233 -4.45 6.93 4.68
C ARG A 233 -3.63 5.88 3.91
N LEU A 234 -3.96 4.60 4.08
CA LEU A 234 -3.30 3.51 3.36
C LEU A 234 -3.54 3.59 1.85
N ASP A 235 -4.74 3.98 1.44
CA ASP A 235 -5.12 4.16 0.04
C ASP A 235 -4.39 5.34 -0.59
N SER A 236 -4.29 6.47 0.12
CA SER A 236 -3.45 7.59 -0.31
C SER A 236 -1.97 7.18 -0.45
N PHE A 237 -1.45 6.37 0.46
CA PHE A 237 -0.09 5.84 0.36
C PHE A 237 0.10 4.90 -0.84
N LEU A 238 -0.84 3.99 -1.10
CA LEU A 238 -0.82 3.14 -2.29
C LEU A 238 -0.89 3.95 -3.59
N GLN A 239 -1.68 5.03 -3.63
CA GLN A 239 -1.71 5.95 -4.77
C GLN A 239 -0.36 6.63 -4.98
N ARG A 240 0.28 7.11 -3.91
CA ARG A 240 1.62 7.70 -3.99
C ARG A 240 2.67 6.69 -4.48
N LEU A 241 2.63 5.45 -3.99
CA LEU A 241 3.49 4.37 -4.48
C LEU A 241 3.25 4.06 -5.96
N HIS A 242 2.01 4.13 -6.44
CA HIS A 242 1.70 3.94 -7.85
C HIS A 242 2.33 5.02 -8.73
N MET A 243 2.30 6.29 -8.29
CA MET A 243 2.99 7.38 -8.98
C MET A 243 4.51 7.14 -9.03
N VAL A 244 5.12 6.82 -7.89
CA VAL A 244 6.57 6.53 -7.81
C VAL A 244 6.95 5.35 -8.69
N LYS A 245 6.15 4.28 -8.67
CA LYS A 245 6.33 3.13 -9.56
C LYS A 245 6.31 3.55 -11.03
N GLY A 246 5.35 4.38 -11.44
CA GLY A 246 5.25 4.88 -12.81
C GLY A 246 6.48 5.68 -13.26
N LEU A 247 7.03 6.51 -12.36
CA LEU A 247 8.25 7.27 -12.60
C LEU A 247 9.47 6.35 -12.77
N LEU A 248 9.65 5.39 -11.86
CA LEU A 248 10.75 4.43 -11.93
C LEU A 248 10.64 3.51 -13.15
N SER A 249 9.44 3.02 -13.50
CA SER A 249 9.23 2.23 -14.71
C SER A 249 9.57 3.01 -15.97
N THR A 250 9.20 4.29 -16.01
CA THR A 250 9.58 5.19 -17.12
C THR A 250 11.09 5.34 -17.22
N ALA A 251 11.79 5.51 -16.10
CA ALA A 251 13.25 5.59 -16.09
C ALA A 251 13.91 4.31 -16.59
N LEU A 252 13.39 3.15 -16.18
CA LEU A 252 13.89 1.86 -16.64
C LEU A 252 13.71 1.66 -18.15
N ASP A 253 12.56 2.05 -18.70
CA ASP A 253 12.27 1.95 -20.13
C ASP A 253 13.21 2.85 -20.94
N LEU A 254 13.35 4.11 -20.54
CA LEU A 254 14.13 5.12 -21.29
C LEU A 254 15.64 4.98 -21.09
N ALA A 255 16.07 4.24 -20.06
CA ALA A 255 17.47 3.81 -19.93
C ALA A 255 17.89 2.89 -21.10
N GLN A 256 16.96 2.14 -21.71
CA GLN A 256 17.30 1.26 -22.84
C GLN A 256 17.65 2.01 -24.13
N LEU A 257 17.35 3.32 -24.22
CA LEU A 257 17.67 4.12 -25.41
C LEU A 257 19.16 4.14 -25.72
N GLU A 258 20.02 4.04 -24.70
CA GLU A 258 21.48 3.96 -24.87
C GLU A 258 21.90 2.76 -25.75
N LYS A 259 21.14 1.67 -25.70
CA LYS A 259 21.45 0.40 -26.39
C LYS A 259 20.87 0.33 -27.81
N ILE A 260 20.10 1.33 -28.24
CA ILE A 260 19.45 1.30 -29.55
C ILE A 260 20.44 1.72 -30.63
N GLU A 261 20.75 0.78 -31.51
CA GLU A 261 21.62 1.01 -32.65
C GLU A 261 20.87 0.83 -33.97
N PHE A 262 20.95 1.83 -34.86
CA PHE A 262 20.35 1.75 -36.19
C PHE A 262 21.41 1.50 -37.25
N GLY A 263 21.19 0.46 -38.06
CA GLY A 263 21.96 0.20 -39.27
C GLY A 263 21.40 0.94 -40.51
N GLY A 264 22.12 0.84 -41.63
CA GLY A 264 21.66 1.35 -42.94
C GLY A 264 21.97 2.82 -43.21
N MET A 265 21.51 3.33 -44.36
CA MET A 265 21.90 4.66 -44.89
C MET A 265 21.51 5.82 -43.97
N ARG A 266 20.38 5.69 -43.26
CA ARG A 266 19.88 6.71 -42.30
C ARG A 266 20.16 6.35 -40.84
N GLY A 267 20.77 5.19 -40.59
CA GLY A 267 20.98 4.66 -39.24
C GLY A 267 21.76 5.61 -38.33
N LYS A 268 22.85 6.21 -38.84
CA LYS A 268 23.64 7.19 -38.08
C LYS A 268 22.82 8.40 -37.63
N ALA A 269 21.96 8.94 -38.51
CA ALA A 269 21.15 10.11 -38.19
C ALA A 269 20.02 9.79 -37.19
N LEU A 270 19.41 8.60 -37.30
CA LEU A 270 18.40 8.14 -36.34
C LEU A 270 19.02 7.81 -34.97
N GLY A 271 20.19 7.19 -34.95
CA GLY A 271 20.96 6.94 -33.73
C GLY A 271 21.33 8.22 -33.00
N GLN A 272 21.77 9.26 -33.73
CA GLN A 272 22.05 10.57 -33.14
C GLN A 272 20.80 11.22 -32.52
N GLN A 273 19.62 11.07 -33.14
CA GLN A 273 18.37 11.58 -32.56
C GLN A 273 17.99 10.84 -31.26
N VAL A 274 18.16 9.51 -31.23
CA VAL A 274 17.89 8.72 -30.02
C VAL A 274 18.89 9.03 -28.91
N LEU A 275 20.16 9.19 -29.23
CA LEU A 275 21.19 9.59 -28.26
C LEU A 275 20.87 10.95 -27.64
N ALA A 276 20.52 11.95 -28.45
CA ALA A 276 20.14 13.27 -27.94
C ALA A 276 18.90 13.22 -27.04
N MET A 277 17.91 12.38 -27.36
CA MET A 277 16.74 12.15 -26.50
C MET A 277 17.12 11.45 -25.18
N HIS A 278 18.08 10.53 -25.23
CA HIS A 278 18.57 9.85 -24.03
C HIS A 278 19.32 10.82 -23.11
N GLU A 279 20.21 11.66 -23.65
CA GLU A 279 20.92 12.70 -22.88
C GLU A 279 19.93 13.70 -22.23
N GLU A 280 18.95 14.18 -23.00
CA GLU A 280 17.87 15.06 -22.51
C GLU A 280 17.06 14.40 -21.38
N PHE A 281 16.76 13.11 -21.52
CA PHE A 281 16.09 12.33 -20.48
C PHE A 281 16.93 12.24 -19.20
N GLN A 282 18.22 11.90 -19.32
CA GLN A 282 19.13 11.75 -18.18
C GLN A 282 19.24 13.04 -17.38
N GLU A 283 19.42 14.18 -18.06
CA GLU A 283 19.46 15.50 -17.40
C GLU A 283 18.15 15.80 -16.65
N CYS A 284 17.01 15.53 -17.28
CA CYS A 284 15.70 15.75 -16.66
C CYS A 284 15.47 14.85 -15.44
N TYR A 285 15.83 13.56 -15.55
CA TYR A 285 15.68 12.61 -14.47
C TYR A 285 16.62 12.93 -13.31
N GLN A 286 17.85 13.34 -13.58
CA GLN A 286 18.82 13.76 -12.57
C GLN A 286 18.30 14.96 -11.76
N VAL A 287 17.84 16.02 -12.43
CA VAL A 287 17.28 17.20 -11.74
C VAL A 287 16.07 16.82 -10.87
N PHE A 288 15.23 15.90 -11.36
CA PHE A 288 14.06 15.43 -10.63
C PHE A 288 14.42 14.55 -9.42
N SER A 289 15.38 13.63 -9.57
CA SER A 289 15.77 12.71 -8.49
C SER A 289 16.62 13.40 -7.41
N GLU A 290 17.32 14.49 -7.72
CA GLU A 290 18.13 15.27 -6.79
C GLU A 290 17.32 16.21 -5.87
N ARG A 291 16.00 16.30 -6.05
CA ARG A 291 15.13 17.10 -5.18
C ARG A 291 15.23 16.64 -3.71
N ALA A 292 15.14 17.62 -2.80
CA ALA A 292 15.38 17.39 -1.37
C ALA A 292 14.16 16.93 -0.58
N TYR A 293 12.97 16.95 -1.18
CA TYR A 293 11.74 16.50 -0.51
C TYR A 293 11.65 14.97 -0.44
N ASP A 294 10.82 14.47 0.47
CA ASP A 294 10.44 13.06 0.55
C ASP A 294 9.35 12.76 -0.50
N CYS A 295 9.67 11.93 -1.51
CA CYS A 295 8.71 11.53 -2.54
C CYS A 295 7.54 10.68 -2.02
N LEU A 296 7.68 10.05 -0.84
CA LEU A 296 6.64 9.26 -0.18
C LEU A 296 5.76 10.09 0.79
N ASP A 297 6.11 11.36 1.05
CA ASP A 297 5.30 12.23 1.90
C ASP A 297 3.98 12.60 1.21
N LEU A 298 2.87 12.19 1.84
CA LEU A 298 1.50 12.41 1.37
C LEU A 298 1.07 13.87 1.42
N ALA A 299 1.71 14.70 2.25
CA ALA A 299 1.41 16.13 2.32
C ALA A 299 2.19 16.94 1.27
N ASN A 300 3.17 16.33 0.61
CA ASN A 300 4.05 17.03 -0.32
C ASN A 300 3.38 17.18 -1.69
N VAL A 301 2.92 18.40 -1.98
CA VAL A 301 2.33 18.81 -3.27
C VAL A 301 3.38 19.18 -4.32
N GLU A 302 4.59 19.56 -3.90
CA GLU A 302 5.69 19.92 -4.81
C GLU A 302 6.12 18.71 -5.62
N PHE A 303 6.21 17.53 -4.99
CA PHE A 303 6.49 16.27 -5.68
C PHE A 303 5.46 15.96 -6.77
N GLU A 304 4.16 16.18 -6.50
CA GLU A 304 3.11 15.88 -7.49
C GLU A 304 3.23 16.78 -8.71
N GLN A 305 3.53 18.06 -8.48
CA GLN A 305 3.77 19.03 -9.54
C GLN A 305 5.02 18.69 -10.36
N ASP A 306 6.16 18.44 -9.70
CA ASP A 306 7.41 18.07 -10.36
C ASP A 306 7.27 16.74 -11.13
N ALA A 307 6.52 15.78 -10.59
CA ALA A 307 6.24 14.51 -11.28
C ALA A 307 5.40 14.72 -12.54
N LEU A 308 4.41 15.63 -12.50
CA LEU A 308 3.60 15.99 -13.67
C LEU A 308 4.45 16.68 -14.74
N GLU A 309 5.31 17.62 -14.36
CA GLU A 309 6.23 18.30 -15.29
C GLU A 309 7.21 17.32 -15.94
N PHE A 310 7.78 16.40 -15.15
CA PHE A 310 8.62 15.33 -15.66
C PHE A 310 7.87 14.44 -16.66
N GLN A 311 6.63 14.05 -16.35
CA GLN A 311 5.79 13.26 -17.27
C GLN A 311 5.51 13.99 -18.58
N GLN A 312 5.32 15.31 -18.58
CA GLN A 312 5.14 16.09 -19.81
C GLN A 312 6.39 16.05 -20.70
N LYS A 313 7.59 16.17 -20.12
CA LYS A 313 8.85 16.02 -20.87
C LYS A 313 9.01 14.62 -21.46
N VAL A 314 8.69 13.59 -20.66
CA VAL A 314 8.69 12.19 -21.12
C VAL A 314 7.73 11.97 -22.30
N GLN A 315 6.55 12.60 -22.27
CA GLN A 315 5.60 12.50 -23.38
C GLN A 315 6.13 13.11 -24.69
N ASP A 316 6.90 14.20 -24.63
CA ASP A 316 7.58 14.76 -25.82
C ASP A 316 8.60 13.77 -26.39
N ILE A 317 9.44 13.19 -25.51
CA ILE A 317 10.42 12.16 -25.88
C ILE A 317 9.71 10.96 -26.52
N ASP A 318 8.61 10.48 -25.95
CA ASP A 318 7.83 9.36 -26.51
C ASP A 318 7.28 9.65 -27.92
N ARG A 319 6.82 10.88 -28.18
CA ARG A 319 6.35 11.28 -29.53
C ARG A 319 7.50 11.32 -30.53
N ARG A 320 8.66 11.82 -30.12
CA ARG A 320 9.86 11.86 -30.97
C ARG A 320 10.39 10.45 -31.23
N LEU A 321 10.41 9.57 -30.22
CA LEU A 321 10.72 8.15 -30.38
C LEU A 321 9.75 7.45 -31.33
N GLY A 322 8.44 7.72 -31.22
CA GLY A 322 7.45 7.21 -32.16
C GLY A 322 7.75 7.64 -33.61
N THR A 323 8.19 8.89 -33.81
CA THR A 323 8.59 9.41 -35.12
C THR A 323 9.83 8.68 -35.66
N VAL A 324 10.86 8.49 -34.82
CA VAL A 324 12.07 7.73 -35.17
C VAL A 324 11.72 6.28 -35.54
N PHE A 325 10.88 5.63 -34.73
CA PHE A 325 10.40 4.27 -34.99
C PHE A 325 9.68 4.20 -36.34
N GLY A 326 8.77 5.14 -36.61
CA GLY A 326 8.05 5.20 -37.88
C GLY A 326 8.96 5.38 -39.10
N GLN A 327 10.02 6.20 -38.98
CA GLN A 327 11.03 6.37 -40.03
C GLN A 327 11.86 5.11 -40.22
N ALA A 328 12.37 4.52 -39.14
CA ALA A 328 13.15 3.29 -39.18
C ALA A 328 12.35 2.12 -39.79
N PHE A 329 11.05 2.02 -39.49
CA PHE A 329 10.16 1.02 -40.06
C PHE A 329 10.02 1.21 -41.57
N SER A 330 9.80 2.45 -42.03
CA SER A 330 9.64 2.77 -43.45
C SER A 330 10.93 2.61 -44.26
N ASP A 331 12.09 2.81 -43.64
CA ASP A 331 13.41 2.67 -44.28
C ASP A 331 13.93 1.21 -44.27
N ALA A 332 13.23 0.29 -43.60
CA ALA A 332 13.65 -1.10 -43.49
C ALA A 332 13.55 -1.82 -44.86
N PRO A 333 14.63 -2.49 -45.34
CA PRO A 333 14.67 -3.09 -46.67
C PRO A 333 13.79 -4.36 -46.80
N GLY A 334 13.33 -4.91 -45.68
CA GLY A 334 12.51 -6.12 -45.66
C GLY A 334 12.11 -6.54 -44.25
N MET A 335 11.32 -7.60 -44.19
CA MET A 335 10.66 -8.07 -42.96
C MET A 335 11.64 -8.43 -41.84
N GLU A 336 12.76 -9.07 -42.16
CA GLU A 336 13.80 -9.42 -41.17
C GLU A 336 14.32 -8.18 -40.42
N HIS A 337 14.49 -7.05 -41.12
CA HIS A 337 14.97 -5.81 -40.54
C HIS A 337 13.89 -5.14 -39.67
N ILE A 338 12.62 -5.26 -40.05
CA ILE A 338 11.49 -4.82 -39.24
C ILE A 338 11.42 -5.62 -37.94
N PHE A 339 11.60 -6.94 -37.98
CA PHE A 339 11.63 -7.75 -36.75
C PHE A 339 12.80 -7.39 -35.84
N LYS A 340 13.98 -7.10 -36.39
CA LYS A 340 15.10 -6.55 -35.60
C LYS A 340 14.74 -5.22 -34.96
N LEU A 341 14.08 -4.32 -35.69
CA LEU A 341 13.59 -3.04 -35.14
C LEU A 341 12.59 -3.26 -34.00
N LEU A 342 11.61 -4.14 -34.18
CA LEU A 342 10.63 -4.48 -33.14
C LEU A 342 11.30 -5.10 -31.91
N ALA A 343 12.33 -5.91 -32.10
CA ALA A 343 13.09 -6.49 -31.00
C ALA A 343 13.87 -5.43 -30.21
N MET A 344 14.48 -4.44 -30.89
CA MET A 344 15.17 -3.31 -30.23
C MET A 344 14.21 -2.41 -29.48
N PHE A 345 13.01 -2.17 -30.02
CA PHE A 345 12.00 -1.33 -29.41
C PHE A 345 11.07 -2.08 -28.45
N ARG A 346 11.31 -3.36 -28.14
CA ARG A 346 10.37 -4.24 -27.42
C ARG A 346 9.65 -3.57 -26.24
N ASN A 347 10.40 -3.01 -25.30
CA ASN A 347 9.84 -2.40 -24.09
C ASN A 347 9.27 -0.99 -24.35
N LEU A 348 9.70 -0.36 -25.44
CA LEU A 348 9.23 0.98 -25.85
C LEU A 348 7.93 0.91 -26.66
N LEU A 349 7.61 -0.23 -27.27
CA LEU A 349 6.39 -0.43 -28.07
C LEU A 349 5.11 -0.32 -27.23
N GLU A 350 5.19 -0.56 -25.93
CA GLU A 350 4.06 -0.41 -25.00
C GLU A 350 3.83 1.05 -24.59
N ARG A 351 4.80 1.94 -24.86
CA ARG A 351 4.69 3.36 -24.49
C ARG A 351 3.72 4.07 -25.42
N PRO A 352 2.78 4.90 -24.92
CA PRO A 352 1.66 5.40 -25.70
C PRO A 352 2.02 6.10 -27.03
N GLY A 353 3.08 6.93 -27.04
CA GLY A 353 3.52 7.65 -28.24
C GLY A 353 4.07 6.73 -29.32
N VAL A 354 4.82 5.69 -28.93
CA VAL A 354 5.38 4.69 -29.85
C VAL A 354 4.32 3.69 -30.27
N ALA A 355 3.49 3.24 -29.33
CA ALA A 355 2.38 2.31 -29.56
C ALA A 355 1.41 2.82 -30.63
N ALA A 356 1.07 4.11 -30.59
CA ALA A 356 0.21 4.74 -31.59
C ALA A 356 0.81 4.63 -33.00
N VAL A 357 2.10 4.95 -33.16
CA VAL A 357 2.77 4.83 -34.46
C VAL A 357 2.93 3.36 -34.87
N ALA A 358 3.25 2.47 -33.94
CA ALA A 358 3.40 1.05 -34.21
C ALA A 358 2.09 0.42 -34.69
N ALA A 359 0.96 0.79 -34.09
CA ALA A 359 -0.37 0.33 -34.50
C ALA A 359 -0.66 0.64 -35.97
N ASP A 360 -0.30 1.84 -36.45
CA ASP A 360 -0.46 2.24 -37.86
C ASP A 360 0.41 1.41 -38.83
N LYS A 361 1.49 0.79 -38.33
CA LYS A 361 2.40 -0.05 -39.13
C LYS A 361 2.02 -1.53 -39.15
N VAL A 362 1.18 -1.98 -38.22
CA VAL A 362 0.73 -3.38 -38.13
C VAL A 362 0.10 -3.90 -39.44
N PRO A 363 -0.82 -3.17 -40.11
CA PRO A 363 -1.40 -3.63 -41.38
C PRO A 363 -0.37 -3.80 -42.49
N VAL A 364 0.65 -2.93 -42.53
CA VAL A 364 1.75 -3.00 -43.51
C VAL A 364 2.58 -4.26 -43.26
N LEU A 365 2.91 -4.54 -42.00
CA LEU A 365 3.62 -5.75 -41.63
C LEU A 365 2.85 -7.02 -42.02
N PHE A 366 1.53 -7.06 -41.78
CA PHE A 366 0.68 -8.17 -42.23
C PHE A 366 0.69 -8.34 -43.75
N SER A 367 0.57 -7.25 -44.50
CA SER A 367 0.63 -7.29 -45.97
C SER A 367 1.98 -7.85 -46.48
N MET A 368 3.09 -7.41 -45.89
CA MET A 368 4.41 -7.94 -46.20
C MET A 368 4.50 -9.44 -45.90
N PHE A 369 3.91 -9.87 -44.77
CA PHE A 369 3.93 -11.28 -44.36
C PHE A 369 3.13 -12.15 -45.32
N SER A 370 1.92 -11.72 -45.68
CA SER A 370 1.09 -12.40 -46.68
C SER A 370 1.81 -12.49 -48.03
N SER A 371 2.46 -11.41 -48.47
CA SER A 371 3.22 -11.42 -49.73
C SER A 371 4.42 -12.40 -49.67
N ALA A 372 5.14 -12.44 -48.55
CA ALA A 372 6.24 -13.39 -48.36
C ALA A 372 5.74 -14.86 -48.38
N LEU A 373 4.59 -15.15 -47.76
CA LEU A 373 3.96 -16.47 -47.82
C LEU A 373 3.52 -16.84 -49.24
N ASP A 374 2.94 -15.91 -50.00
CA ASP A 374 2.55 -16.13 -51.39
C ASP A 374 3.78 -16.40 -52.28
N GLN A 375 4.88 -15.68 -52.07
CA GLN A 375 6.14 -15.93 -52.77
C GLN A 375 6.72 -17.30 -52.43
N ALA A 376 6.69 -17.70 -51.15
CA ALA A 376 7.11 -19.03 -50.72
C ALA A 376 6.25 -20.13 -51.37
N ARG A 377 4.92 -19.94 -51.41
CA ARG A 377 3.97 -20.86 -52.06
C ARG A 377 4.24 -20.99 -53.56
N LEU A 378 4.47 -19.88 -54.25
CA LEU A 378 4.79 -19.87 -55.68
C LEU A 378 6.12 -20.57 -55.97
N THR A 379 7.14 -20.32 -55.15
CA THR A 379 8.45 -20.98 -55.25
C THR A 379 8.31 -22.48 -55.08
N TYR A 380 7.62 -22.93 -54.03
CA TYR A 380 7.32 -24.34 -53.79
C TYR A 380 6.59 -24.97 -54.98
N SER A 381 5.54 -24.33 -55.48
CA SER A 381 4.72 -24.85 -56.59
C SER A 381 5.52 -24.97 -57.90
N ARG A 382 6.37 -23.99 -58.23
CA ARG A 382 7.28 -24.06 -59.39
C ARG A 382 8.25 -25.23 -59.29
N HIS A 383 8.85 -25.45 -58.12
CA HIS A 383 9.79 -26.56 -57.94
C HIS A 383 9.11 -27.93 -57.97
N THR A 384 7.90 -28.05 -57.42
CA THR A 384 7.12 -29.29 -57.51
C THR A 384 6.73 -29.60 -58.96
N GLN A 385 6.31 -28.59 -59.74
CA GLN A 385 6.01 -28.76 -61.17
C GLN A 385 7.26 -29.07 -62.01
N ALA A 386 8.39 -28.42 -61.75
CA ALA A 386 9.66 -28.71 -62.43
C ALA A 386 10.20 -30.12 -62.12
N GLY A 387 10.06 -30.57 -60.87
CA GLY A 387 10.41 -31.94 -60.46
C GLY A 387 9.53 -33.02 -61.08
N LEU A 388 8.27 -32.69 -61.40
CA LEU A 388 7.36 -33.57 -62.15
C LEU A 388 7.70 -33.62 -63.65
N GLN A 389 8.23 -32.55 -64.23
CA GLN A 389 8.61 -32.48 -65.65
C GLN A 389 9.98 -33.12 -65.96
N LEU A 390 10.91 -33.14 -65.00
CA LEU A 390 12.28 -33.65 -65.20
C LEU A 390 12.48 -35.14 -64.86
N GLY A 391 11.41 -35.89 -64.60
CA GLY A 391 11.48 -37.34 -64.44
C GLY A 391 12.50 -37.80 -63.40
N GLY A 392 12.28 -37.47 -62.13
CA GLY A 392 12.92 -38.15 -60.99
C GLY A 392 14.45 -38.04 -60.89
N CYS A 393 14.93 -37.00 -60.19
CA CYS A 393 16.21 -37.08 -59.47
C CYS A 393 16.03 -36.51 -58.06
N LEU A 394 15.69 -37.41 -57.13
CA LEU A 394 15.39 -37.14 -55.72
C LEU A 394 16.64 -36.93 -54.83
N SER A 395 17.66 -36.21 -55.31
CA SER A 395 18.83 -35.86 -54.49
C SER A 395 19.00 -34.36 -54.23
N GLY A 396 18.38 -33.48 -55.04
CA GLY A 396 18.46 -32.02 -54.85
C GLY A 396 17.40 -31.40 -53.93
N GLY A 397 16.30 -32.10 -53.66
CA GLY A 397 15.13 -31.54 -52.94
C GLY A 397 15.34 -31.30 -51.43
N LYS A 398 16.30 -31.99 -50.80
CA LYS A 398 16.56 -31.84 -49.35
C LYS A 398 17.31 -30.55 -49.00
N TRP A 399 18.22 -30.08 -49.86
CA TRP A 399 18.97 -28.84 -49.62
C TRP A 399 18.11 -27.59 -49.78
N ILE A 400 17.15 -27.60 -50.72
CA ILE A 400 16.33 -26.43 -51.04
C ILE A 400 15.25 -26.16 -49.98
N LEU A 401 14.69 -27.21 -49.36
CA LEU A 401 13.73 -27.04 -48.26
C LEU A 401 14.40 -26.40 -47.02
N GLN A 402 15.68 -26.67 -46.77
CA GLN A 402 16.44 -26.00 -45.71
C GLN A 402 16.71 -24.52 -46.05
N GLU A 403 17.11 -24.20 -47.29
CA GLU A 403 17.39 -22.83 -47.72
C GLU A 403 16.12 -21.94 -47.72
N THR A 404 14.97 -22.50 -48.10
CA THR A 404 13.69 -21.77 -48.14
C THR A 404 13.14 -21.55 -46.74
N ALA A 405 13.33 -22.50 -45.83
CA ALA A 405 12.99 -22.34 -44.42
C ALA A 405 13.90 -21.32 -43.71
N PHE A 406 15.18 -21.25 -44.08
CA PHE A 406 16.14 -20.30 -43.50
C PHE A 406 15.94 -18.84 -43.94
N ARG A 407 15.20 -18.60 -45.03
CA ARG A 407 14.81 -17.24 -45.47
C ARG A 407 13.45 -16.78 -44.92
N LEU A 408 12.71 -17.67 -44.26
CA LEU A 408 11.40 -17.42 -43.67
C LEU A 408 11.43 -17.27 -42.15
N ILE A 409 12.57 -17.59 -41.51
CA ILE A 409 12.88 -17.33 -40.09
C ILE A 409 13.86 -16.17 -40.07
#